data_AF-A0A4R1X4A3-F1
#
_entry.id   AF-A0A4R1X4A3-F1
#
_cell.length_a   1.000
_cell.length_b   1.000
_cell.length_c   1.000
_cell.angle_alpha   90.00
_cell.angle_beta   90.00
_cell.angle_gamma   90.00
#
_symmetry.space_group_name_H-M   'P 1'
#
loop_
_entity.id
_entity.type
_entity.pdbx_description
1 polymer ?
#
loop_
_entity_poly.entity_id
_entity_poly.type
_entity_poly.pdbx_seq_one_letter_code
_entity_poly.pdbx_strand_id
1 'polypeptide(L)'
;MKLTKFAHACVRLEKDGKVLLVDPGTFSEAAAFERADAILVTHEHQDHLDIERVQALDVPVYTNAGVAAQLTELGDRVHVIAGGQSFEAAGFSVSAFGKDHAIILPEWGVPCENIGFLIDDAVYHPGDSFTQPDRAVHTNLVPISGPWFSLPPAVDYARSVKSEQLVGIHDALLSQIGLSMMPRFLNSDERPYKALAPGDTLDIN
;
A
#
# COMPACT_ATOMS: atom_id res chain seq x y z
N MET A 1 3.60 -6.54 -15.62
CA MET A 1 3.83 -5.38 -14.72
C MET A 1 4.97 -5.72 -13.78
N LYS A 2 5.82 -4.77 -13.37
CA LYS A 2 6.89 -5.00 -12.40
C LYS A 2 6.61 -4.26 -11.10
N LEU A 3 6.63 -4.96 -9.98
CA LEU A 3 6.54 -4.40 -8.63
C LEU A 3 7.93 -4.31 -8.02
N THR A 4 8.28 -3.15 -7.46
CA THR A 4 9.46 -2.95 -6.62
C THR A 4 8.99 -2.62 -5.22
N LYS A 5 9.48 -3.34 -4.21
CA LYS A 5 9.20 -3.03 -2.80
C LYS A 5 10.27 -2.07 -2.27
N PHE A 6 9.85 -1.03 -1.58
CA PHE A 6 10.71 -0.15 -0.80
C PHE A 6 10.53 -0.42 0.69
N ALA A 7 11.19 0.36 1.54
CA ALA A 7 11.01 0.24 2.97
C ALA A 7 9.53 0.37 3.37
N HIS A 8 9.12 -0.46 4.32
CA HIS A 8 7.81 -0.37 4.96
C HIS A 8 6.62 -0.64 4.03
N ALA A 9 5.78 0.36 3.75
CA ALA A 9 4.58 0.24 2.90
C ALA A 9 4.81 0.67 1.45
N CYS A 10 5.91 1.37 1.15
CA CYS A 10 6.09 1.94 -0.17
C CYS A 10 6.35 0.86 -1.23
N VAL A 11 5.58 0.91 -2.32
CA VAL A 11 5.79 0.09 -3.51
C VAL A 11 5.73 0.94 -4.77
N ARG A 12 6.47 0.53 -5.80
CA ARG A 12 6.43 1.14 -7.13
C ARG A 12 6.05 0.11 -8.16
N LEU A 13 5.08 0.45 -8.99
CA LEU A 13 4.62 -0.37 -10.10
C LEU A 13 5.05 0.25 -11.43
N GLU A 14 5.61 -0.57 -12.30
CA GLU A 14 6.11 -0.17 -13.61
C GLU A 14 5.43 -1.01 -14.70
N LYS A 15 4.80 -0.35 -15.69
CA LYS A 15 4.10 -0.96 -16.82
C LYS A 15 4.16 -0.03 -18.02
N ASP A 16 4.53 -0.53 -19.19
CA ASP A 16 4.57 0.25 -20.45
C ASP A 16 5.33 1.58 -20.35
N GLY A 17 6.41 1.58 -19.57
CA GLY A 17 7.23 2.77 -19.32
C GLY A 17 6.59 3.81 -18.39
N LYS A 18 5.44 3.53 -17.78
CA LYS A 18 4.78 4.34 -16.75
C LYS A 18 5.08 3.84 -15.36
N VAL A 19 5.11 4.78 -14.41
CA VAL A 19 5.47 4.53 -13.02
C VAL A 19 4.38 5.01 -12.07
N LEU A 20 3.83 4.10 -11.27
CA LEU A 20 2.88 4.41 -10.20
C LEU A 20 3.55 4.15 -8.85
N LEU A 21 3.61 5.17 -8.01
CA LEU A 21 4.20 5.09 -6.67
C LEU A 21 3.08 5.04 -5.62
N VAL A 22 3.13 4.08 -4.71
CA VAL A 22 2.08 3.88 -3.69
C VAL A 22 2.69 3.97 -2.30
N ASP A 23 2.03 4.71 -1.41
CA ASP A 23 2.42 4.98 -0.03
C ASP A 23 3.90 5.39 0.16
N PRO A 24 4.37 6.43 -0.55
CA PRO A 24 5.73 6.94 -0.39
C PRO A 24 5.90 7.73 0.92
N GLY A 25 5.91 7.01 2.04
CA GLY A 25 6.12 7.57 3.36
C GLY A 25 7.56 7.91 3.69
N THR A 26 7.75 8.56 4.82
CA THR A 26 9.04 9.08 5.33
C THR A 26 10.10 8.01 5.57
N PHE A 27 9.73 6.74 5.70
CA PHE A 27 10.69 5.62 5.82
C PHE A 27 11.27 5.18 4.47
N SER A 28 10.66 5.60 3.37
CA SER A 28 11.00 5.16 2.03
C SER A 28 12.31 5.79 1.55
N GLU A 29 13.10 5.01 0.82
CA GLU A 29 14.42 5.41 0.33
C GLU A 29 14.36 6.60 -0.65
N ALA A 30 15.50 7.28 -0.84
CA ALA A 30 15.73 8.26 -1.91
C ALA A 30 15.21 7.74 -3.27
N ALA A 31 15.57 6.50 -3.59
CA ALA A 31 15.29 5.83 -4.85
C ALA A 31 13.80 5.65 -5.18
N ALA A 32 12.92 5.62 -4.18
CA ALA A 32 11.47 5.51 -4.41
C ALA A 32 10.92 6.74 -5.14
N PHE A 33 11.54 7.91 -4.95
CA PHE A 33 11.08 9.21 -5.46
C PHE A 33 11.88 9.67 -6.68
N GLU A 34 12.79 8.86 -7.21
CA GLU A 34 13.54 9.23 -8.43
C GLU A 34 12.62 9.39 -9.65
N ARG A 35 11.49 8.68 -9.66
CA ARG A 35 10.53 8.71 -10.75
C ARG A 35 9.14 8.27 -10.29
N ALA A 36 8.14 9.05 -10.67
CA ALA A 36 6.72 8.69 -10.65
C ALA A 36 6.03 9.40 -11.82
N ASP A 37 4.97 8.82 -12.37
CA ASP A 37 4.02 9.46 -13.28
C ASP A 37 2.69 9.79 -12.55
N ALA A 38 2.40 9.08 -11.45
CA ALA A 38 1.31 9.36 -10.51
C ALA A 38 1.64 8.75 -9.13
N ILE A 39 0.99 9.27 -8.09
CA ILE A 39 1.15 8.79 -6.70
C ILE A 39 -0.21 8.39 -6.14
N LEU A 40 -0.26 7.25 -5.44
CA LEU A 40 -1.39 6.84 -4.61
C LEU A 40 -0.99 6.90 -3.13
N VAL A 41 -1.86 7.42 -2.28
CA VAL A 41 -1.63 7.45 -0.82
C VAL A 41 -2.88 6.95 -0.11
N THR A 42 -2.73 5.92 0.72
CA THR A 42 -3.83 5.21 1.39
C THR A 42 -4.42 6.00 2.54
N HIS A 43 -3.57 6.65 3.35
CA HIS A 43 -3.95 7.46 4.51
C HIS A 43 -2.84 8.43 4.95
N GLU A 44 -3.13 9.22 5.99
CA GLU A 44 -2.39 10.44 6.33
C GLU A 44 -1.19 10.28 7.27
N HIS A 45 -0.86 9.06 7.70
CA HIS A 45 0.29 8.86 8.59
C HIS A 45 1.63 9.03 7.86
N GLN A 46 2.64 9.50 8.59
CA GLN A 46 3.94 9.89 8.02
C GLN A 46 4.73 8.73 7.42
N ASP A 47 4.49 7.50 7.87
CA ASP A 47 5.08 6.27 7.33
C ASP A 47 4.42 5.80 6.02
N HIS A 48 3.33 6.46 5.59
CA HIS A 48 2.68 6.31 4.28
C HIS A 48 2.75 7.58 3.41
N LEU A 49 2.98 8.74 4.03
CA LEU A 49 3.06 10.04 3.36
C LEU A 49 4.27 10.86 3.80
N ASP A 50 5.22 11.07 2.89
CA ASP A 50 6.24 12.13 3.00
C ASP A 50 5.79 13.37 2.22
N ILE A 51 5.17 14.33 2.92
CA ILE A 51 4.58 15.53 2.30
C ILE A 51 5.62 16.30 1.47
N GLU A 52 6.79 16.57 2.04
CA GLU A 52 7.82 17.40 1.37
C GLU A 52 8.27 16.75 0.07
N ARG A 53 8.56 15.44 0.11
CA ARG A 53 9.05 14.73 -1.07
C ARG A 53 7.96 14.46 -2.09
N VAL A 54 6.72 14.20 -1.66
CA VAL A 54 5.56 14.11 -2.57
C VAL A 54 5.32 15.45 -3.26
N GLN A 55 5.42 16.58 -2.55
CA GLN A 55 5.20 17.89 -3.15
C GLN A 55 6.25 18.24 -4.21
N ALA A 56 7.48 17.75 -4.04
CA ALA A 56 8.56 17.93 -5.00
C ALA A 56 8.38 17.11 -6.30
N LEU A 57 7.56 16.04 -6.28
CA LEU A 57 7.20 15.28 -7.47
C LEU A 57 6.04 16.01 -8.16
N ASP A 58 6.32 16.68 -9.27
CA ASP A 58 5.33 17.43 -10.07
C ASP A 58 4.39 16.48 -10.86
N VAL A 59 3.62 15.67 -10.13
CA VAL A 59 2.74 14.62 -10.63
C VAL A 59 1.38 14.65 -9.91
N PRO A 60 0.32 14.06 -10.49
CA PRO A 60 -0.97 13.92 -9.81
C PRO A 60 -0.88 12.92 -8.63
N VAL A 61 -1.63 13.24 -7.57
CA VAL A 61 -1.76 12.44 -6.34
C VAL A 61 -3.22 12.03 -6.18
N TYR A 62 -3.48 10.74 -6.00
CA TYR A 62 -4.82 10.19 -5.77
C TYR A 62 -4.91 9.62 -4.37
N THR A 63 -5.85 10.11 -3.58
CA THR A 63 -5.87 9.84 -2.13
C THR A 63 -7.23 10.16 -1.49
N ASN A 64 -7.40 9.90 -0.20
CA ASN A 64 -8.63 10.21 0.52
C ASN A 64 -8.71 11.68 0.99
N ALA A 65 -9.83 12.05 1.63
CA ALA A 65 -10.05 13.44 2.03
C ALA A 65 -9.10 13.91 3.16
N GLY A 66 -8.70 13.00 4.07
CA GLY A 66 -7.76 13.30 5.15
C GLY A 66 -6.38 13.69 4.63
N VAL A 67 -5.82 12.88 3.72
CA VAL A 67 -4.53 13.19 3.07
C VAL A 67 -4.62 14.48 2.26
N ALA A 68 -5.70 14.66 1.49
CA ALA A 68 -5.87 15.85 0.65
C ALA A 68 -5.85 17.15 1.47
N ALA A 69 -6.35 17.11 2.71
CA ALA A 69 -6.31 18.24 3.64
C ALA A 69 -4.88 18.63 4.06
N GLN A 70 -3.90 17.73 3.94
CA GLN A 70 -2.48 17.99 4.21
C GLN A 70 -1.68 18.43 2.97
N LEU A 71 -2.26 18.30 1.77
CA LEU A 71 -1.60 18.56 0.48
C LEU A 71 -2.17 19.78 -0.25
N THR A 72 -2.70 20.76 0.47
CA THR A 72 -3.39 21.93 -0.12
C THR A 72 -2.55 22.71 -1.14
N GLU A 73 -1.22 22.77 -0.95
CA GLU A 73 -0.29 23.46 -1.85
C GLU A 73 -0.22 22.83 -3.26
N LEU A 74 -0.67 21.58 -3.42
CA LEU A 74 -0.69 20.89 -4.71
C LEU A 74 -1.90 21.26 -5.58
N GLY A 75 -2.93 21.88 -5.00
CA GLY A 75 -4.12 22.32 -5.71
C GLY A 75 -4.77 21.20 -6.53
N ASP A 76 -5.04 21.49 -7.82
CA ASP A 76 -5.74 20.58 -8.74
C ASP A 76 -5.00 19.27 -9.06
N ARG A 77 -3.75 19.11 -8.59
CA ARG A 77 -3.01 17.85 -8.72
C ARG A 77 -3.50 16.78 -7.74
N VAL A 78 -4.27 17.15 -6.71
CA VAL A 78 -4.79 16.20 -5.72
C VAL A 78 -6.20 15.79 -6.09
N HIS A 79 -6.38 14.49 -6.31
CA HIS A 79 -7.66 13.87 -6.63
C HIS A 79 -8.17 13.11 -5.41
N VAL A 80 -9.29 13.59 -4.84
CA VAL A 80 -9.94 12.94 -3.68
C VAL A 80 -10.75 11.74 -4.16
N ILE A 81 -10.48 10.58 -3.55
CA ILE A 81 -11.05 9.28 -3.85
C ILE A 81 -11.67 8.70 -2.58
N ALA A 82 -12.88 8.15 -2.71
CA ALA A 82 -13.56 7.38 -1.68
C ALA A 82 -13.56 5.88 -2.02
N GLY A 83 -13.70 5.04 -1.00
CA GLY A 83 -13.91 3.60 -1.19
C GLY A 83 -15.09 3.29 -2.12
N GLY A 84 -14.90 2.33 -3.01
CA GLY A 84 -15.85 1.93 -4.05
C GLY A 84 -15.70 2.70 -5.37
N GLN A 85 -14.84 3.72 -5.44
CA GLN A 85 -14.56 4.42 -6.70
C GLN A 85 -13.48 3.72 -7.52
N SER A 86 -13.55 3.89 -8.83
CA SER A 86 -12.51 3.45 -9.76
C SER A 86 -12.07 4.60 -10.65
N PHE A 87 -10.79 4.63 -11.01
CA PHE A 87 -10.14 5.71 -11.74
C PHE A 87 -8.91 5.18 -12.48
N GLU A 88 -8.30 6.04 -13.29
CA GLU A 88 -7.04 5.75 -13.98
C GLU A 88 -5.94 6.67 -13.44
N ALA A 89 -4.76 6.11 -13.20
CA ALA A 89 -3.58 6.84 -12.77
C ALA A 89 -2.35 6.31 -13.50
N ALA A 90 -1.61 7.17 -14.21
CA ALA A 90 -0.43 6.78 -15.00
C ALA A 90 -0.65 5.58 -15.97
N GLY A 91 -1.87 5.37 -16.48
CA GLY A 91 -2.19 4.23 -17.37
C GLY A 91 -2.44 2.90 -16.65
N PHE A 92 -2.62 2.94 -15.33
CA PHE A 92 -3.10 1.84 -14.51
C PHE A 92 -4.56 2.05 -14.16
N SER A 93 -5.36 0.98 -14.25
CA SER A 93 -6.71 0.99 -13.70
C SER A 93 -6.62 0.78 -12.19
N VAL A 94 -7.35 1.60 -11.42
CA VAL A 94 -7.30 1.56 -9.96
C VAL A 94 -8.71 1.57 -9.38
N SER A 95 -8.98 0.65 -8.46
CA SER A 95 -10.21 0.62 -7.65
C SER A 95 -9.87 0.81 -6.17
N ALA A 96 -10.50 1.77 -5.52
CA ALA A 96 -10.33 2.05 -4.10
C ALA A 96 -11.32 1.24 -3.25
N PHE A 97 -10.89 0.74 -2.11
CA PHE A 97 -11.68 -0.07 -1.20
C PHE A 97 -11.51 0.38 0.25
N GLY A 98 -12.55 0.23 1.05
CA GLY A 98 -12.50 0.55 2.48
C GLY A 98 -12.75 2.03 2.76
N LYS A 99 -12.57 2.38 4.02
CA LYS A 99 -12.82 3.74 4.51
C LYS A 99 -11.99 4.02 5.75
N ASP A 100 -11.91 3.07 6.66
CA ASP A 100 -11.31 3.28 7.98
C ASP A 100 -9.99 2.54 8.10
N HIS A 101 -9.01 3.19 8.72
CA HIS A 101 -7.78 2.55 9.20
C HIS A 101 -8.12 1.53 10.29
N ALA A 102 -7.28 0.51 10.48
CA ALA A 102 -7.41 -0.41 11.59
C ALA A 102 -7.28 0.31 12.95
N ILE A 103 -7.96 -0.18 13.98
CA ILE A 103 -7.93 0.49 15.28
C ILE A 103 -6.55 0.29 15.93
N ILE A 104 -5.83 1.39 16.19
CA ILE A 104 -4.58 1.39 16.98
C ILE A 104 -4.90 1.20 18.46
N LEU A 105 -5.64 2.15 19.04
CA LEU A 105 -6.12 2.14 20.42
C LEU A 105 -7.58 2.62 20.47
N PRO A 106 -8.53 1.83 21.02
CA PRO A 106 -9.94 2.22 21.06
C PRO A 106 -10.20 3.58 21.72
N GLU A 107 -9.38 3.95 22.71
CA GLU A 107 -9.48 5.22 23.43
C GLU A 107 -9.10 6.45 22.59
N TRP A 108 -8.45 6.28 21.44
CA TRP A 108 -8.12 7.37 20.52
C TRP A 108 -9.30 7.75 19.61
N GLY A 109 -10.40 6.99 19.66
CA GLY A 109 -11.64 7.31 18.97
C GLY A 109 -11.76 6.67 17.60
N VAL A 110 -12.44 7.37 16.68
CA VAL A 110 -12.66 6.89 15.31
C VAL A 110 -11.34 6.93 14.55
N PRO A 111 -10.94 5.84 13.87
CA PRO A 111 -9.74 5.84 13.04
C PRO A 111 -9.78 6.90 11.95
N CYS A 112 -8.62 7.36 11.50
CA CYS A 112 -8.52 8.19 10.31
C CYS A 112 -8.97 7.40 9.06
N GLU A 113 -9.19 8.11 7.96
CA GLU A 113 -9.56 7.46 6.71
C GLU A 113 -8.39 6.67 6.14
N ASN A 114 -8.64 5.42 5.75
CA ASN A 114 -7.74 4.57 4.98
C ASN A 114 -8.51 3.93 3.82
N ILE A 115 -8.02 4.14 2.61
CA ILE A 115 -8.49 3.42 1.42
C ILE A 115 -7.37 2.52 0.89
N GLY A 116 -7.68 1.26 0.61
CA GLY A 116 -6.80 0.34 -0.11
C GLY A 116 -6.98 0.46 -1.62
N PHE A 117 -5.96 0.13 -2.40
CA PHE A 117 -5.96 0.22 -3.86
C PHE A 117 -5.78 -1.15 -4.50
N LEU A 118 -6.73 -1.54 -5.37
CA LEU A 118 -6.55 -2.63 -6.33
C LEU A 118 -6.10 -2.03 -7.65
N ILE A 119 -4.95 -2.46 -8.15
CA ILE A 119 -4.27 -1.90 -9.32
C ILE A 119 -4.20 -2.96 -10.41
N ASP A 120 -4.71 -2.63 -11.60
CA ASP A 120 -4.84 -3.49 -12.77
C ASP A 120 -5.50 -4.86 -12.47
N ASP A 121 -6.45 -4.91 -11.52
CA ASP A 121 -7.04 -6.15 -10.99
C ASP A 121 -6.00 -7.21 -10.53
N ALA A 122 -4.75 -6.79 -10.29
CA ALA A 122 -3.61 -7.68 -10.10
C ALA A 122 -2.91 -7.48 -8.76
N VAL A 123 -2.68 -6.23 -8.32
CA VAL A 123 -2.01 -5.92 -7.05
C VAL A 123 -2.97 -5.24 -6.10
N TYR A 124 -3.15 -5.80 -4.90
CA TYR A 124 -3.93 -5.14 -3.85
C TYR A 124 -3.04 -4.61 -2.74
N HIS A 125 -3.08 -3.30 -2.52
CA HIS A 125 -2.41 -2.60 -1.41
C HIS A 125 -3.46 -2.13 -0.39
N PRO A 126 -3.62 -2.76 0.78
CA PRO A 126 -4.69 -2.42 1.72
C PRO A 126 -4.45 -1.14 2.53
N GLY A 127 -3.24 -0.59 2.49
CA GLY A 127 -2.78 0.39 3.47
C GLY A 127 -2.78 -0.23 4.86
N ASP A 128 -3.16 0.55 5.86
CA ASP A 128 -3.19 0.11 7.25
C ASP A 128 -4.59 -0.36 7.65
N SER A 129 -5.08 -1.33 6.90
CA SER A 129 -6.34 -1.99 7.18
C SER A 129 -6.30 -3.46 6.77
N PHE A 130 -7.30 -4.22 7.23
CA PHE A 130 -7.59 -5.55 6.72
C PHE A 130 -8.81 -5.55 5.79
N THR A 131 -9.07 -4.41 5.13
CA THR A 131 -10.12 -4.28 4.12
C THR A 131 -9.81 -5.23 2.96
N GLN A 132 -10.84 -5.93 2.46
CA GLN A 132 -10.70 -6.85 1.33
C GLN A 132 -11.14 -6.17 0.03
N PRO A 133 -10.50 -6.48 -1.11
CA PRO A 133 -11.12 -6.23 -2.40
C PRO A 133 -12.29 -7.20 -2.59
N ASP A 134 -13.19 -6.87 -3.51
CA ASP A 134 -14.38 -7.67 -3.82
C ASP A 134 -14.11 -8.80 -4.86
N ARG A 135 -12.85 -9.00 -5.26
CA ARG A 135 -12.44 -9.97 -6.28
C ARG A 135 -11.08 -10.60 -5.98
N ALA A 136 -10.76 -11.65 -6.73
CA ALA A 136 -9.44 -12.28 -6.67
C ALA A 136 -8.37 -11.39 -7.30
N VAL A 137 -7.15 -11.50 -6.81
CA VAL A 137 -6.00 -10.68 -7.24
C VAL A 137 -4.79 -11.56 -7.44
N HIS A 138 -3.84 -11.20 -8.29
CA HIS A 138 -2.61 -11.98 -8.42
C HIS A 138 -1.75 -11.87 -7.15
N THR A 139 -1.45 -10.64 -6.72
CA THR A 139 -0.58 -10.33 -5.58
C THR A 139 -1.34 -9.55 -4.51
N ASN A 140 -1.48 -10.10 -3.32
CA ASN A 140 -2.04 -9.40 -2.17
C ASN A 140 -0.92 -8.91 -1.24
N LEU A 141 -0.86 -7.60 -0.99
CA LEU A 141 0.06 -7.04 0.00
C LEU A 141 -0.54 -7.18 1.40
N VAL A 142 0.28 -7.55 2.38
CA VAL A 142 -0.16 -7.84 3.75
C VAL A 142 0.67 -7.04 4.74
N PRO A 143 0.06 -6.12 5.51
CA PRO A 143 0.73 -5.48 6.63
C PRO A 143 1.13 -6.54 7.68
N ILE A 144 2.41 -6.56 8.08
CA ILE A 144 2.97 -7.57 8.99
C ILE A 144 3.52 -6.99 10.30
N SER A 145 3.39 -5.69 10.51
CA SER A 145 3.74 -5.00 11.74
C SER A 145 2.90 -3.74 11.90
N GLY A 146 3.16 -2.97 12.96
CA GLY A 146 2.53 -1.68 13.22
C GLY A 146 1.87 -1.57 14.59
N PRO A 147 1.62 -0.35 15.09
CA PRO A 147 0.97 -0.16 16.39
C PRO A 147 -0.44 -0.76 16.50
N TRP A 148 -1.16 -0.86 15.37
CA TRP A 148 -2.48 -1.47 15.24
C TRP A 148 -2.44 -2.98 14.92
N PHE A 149 -1.27 -3.50 14.58
CA PHE A 149 -1.15 -4.84 14.01
C PHE A 149 -1.43 -5.93 15.04
N SER A 150 -2.12 -6.97 14.57
CA SER A 150 -2.28 -8.23 15.29
C SER A 150 -2.13 -9.39 14.32
N LEU A 151 -1.33 -10.40 14.69
CA LEU A 151 -0.97 -11.51 13.81
C LEU A 151 -2.18 -12.38 13.40
N PRO A 152 -3.08 -12.84 14.30
CA PRO A 152 -4.20 -13.67 13.88
C PRO A 152 -5.13 -12.98 12.86
N PRO A 153 -5.60 -11.73 13.07
CA PRO A 153 -6.36 -11.00 12.06
C PRO A 153 -5.61 -10.81 10.72
N ALA A 154 -4.30 -10.57 10.75
CA ALA A 154 -3.50 -10.44 9.54
C ALA A 154 -3.45 -11.75 8.73
N VAL A 155 -3.32 -12.90 9.42
CA VAL A 155 -3.36 -14.22 8.79
C VAL A 155 -4.76 -14.52 8.23
N ASP A 156 -5.82 -14.17 8.97
CA ASP A 156 -7.20 -14.36 8.51
C ASP A 156 -7.49 -13.50 7.27
N TYR A 157 -7.05 -12.24 7.27
CA TYR A 157 -7.09 -11.35 6.11
C TYR A 157 -6.33 -11.92 4.91
N ALA A 158 -5.08 -12.35 5.12
CA ALA A 158 -4.27 -12.92 4.06
C ALA A 158 -4.90 -14.16 3.42
N ARG A 159 -5.68 -14.93 4.18
CA ARG A 159 -6.43 -16.11 3.71
C ARG A 159 -7.77 -15.76 3.07
N SER A 160 -8.44 -14.69 3.52
CA SER A 160 -9.78 -14.34 3.05
C SER A 160 -9.78 -13.69 1.66
N VAL A 161 -8.77 -12.87 1.36
CA VAL A 161 -8.53 -12.41 -0.02
C VAL A 161 -8.22 -13.63 -0.88
N LYS A 162 -8.73 -13.75 -2.10
CA LYS A 162 -8.30 -14.81 -3.04
C LYS A 162 -7.10 -14.30 -3.82
N SER A 163 -5.91 -14.84 -3.59
CA SER A 163 -4.71 -14.43 -4.33
C SER A 163 -3.75 -15.56 -4.63
N GLU A 164 -2.94 -15.37 -5.67
CA GLU A 164 -1.92 -16.33 -6.10
C GLU A 164 -0.66 -16.23 -5.26
N GLN A 165 -0.36 -15.06 -4.71
CA GLN A 165 0.80 -14.85 -3.83
C GLN A 165 0.61 -13.69 -2.86
N LEU A 166 1.40 -13.71 -1.79
CA LEU A 166 1.45 -12.64 -0.78
C LEU A 166 2.80 -11.92 -0.82
N VAL A 167 2.81 -10.63 -0.52
CA VAL A 167 4.02 -9.86 -0.22
C VAL A 167 3.79 -9.12 1.10
N GLY A 168 4.75 -9.19 2.02
CA GLY A 168 4.67 -8.43 3.28
C GLY A 168 5.01 -6.96 3.08
N ILE A 169 4.25 -6.09 3.73
CA ILE A 169 4.48 -4.64 3.83
C ILE A 169 4.37 -4.19 5.29
N HIS A 170 4.62 -2.91 5.57
CA HIS A 170 4.54 -2.33 6.91
C HIS A 170 5.48 -3.06 7.88
N ASP A 171 6.72 -3.29 7.46
CA ASP A 171 7.64 -4.25 8.07
C ASP A 171 8.87 -3.62 8.75
N ALA A 172 9.11 -2.31 8.54
CA ALA A 172 10.27 -1.59 9.06
C ALA A 172 10.43 -1.63 10.60
N LEU A 173 9.35 -1.90 11.35
CA LEU A 173 9.40 -2.02 12.82
C LEU A 173 9.84 -3.41 13.30
N LEU A 174 9.93 -4.39 12.40
CA LEU A 174 10.35 -5.74 12.73
C LEU A 174 11.88 -5.86 12.72
N SER A 175 12.41 -6.55 13.73
CA SER A 175 13.77 -7.08 13.64
C SER A 175 13.87 -8.18 12.58
N GLN A 176 15.09 -8.52 12.18
CA GLN A 176 15.33 -9.65 11.28
C GLN A 176 14.74 -10.97 11.79
N ILE A 177 14.71 -11.17 13.11
CA ILE A 177 14.07 -12.35 13.73
C ILE A 177 12.57 -12.32 13.44
N GLY A 178 11.90 -11.19 13.66
CA GLY A 178 10.47 -11.02 13.38
C GLY A 178 10.12 -11.28 11.90
N LEU A 179 10.89 -10.69 10.99
CA LEU A 179 10.74 -10.92 9.54
C LEU A 179 10.87 -12.40 9.19
N SER A 180 11.87 -13.10 9.74
CA SER A 180 12.11 -14.52 9.47
C SER A 180 10.99 -15.44 9.95
N MET A 181 10.13 -14.97 10.86
CA MET A 181 9.00 -15.75 11.36
C MET A 181 7.76 -15.65 10.45
N MET A 182 7.58 -14.56 9.71
CA MET A 182 6.35 -14.32 8.93
C MET A 182 6.03 -15.42 7.90
N PRO A 183 7.01 -15.98 7.16
CA PRO A 183 6.74 -17.09 6.24
C PRO A 183 6.07 -18.29 6.92
N ARG A 184 6.34 -18.56 8.21
CA ARG A 184 5.71 -19.67 8.93
C ARG A 184 4.19 -19.54 9.02
N PHE A 185 3.68 -18.31 9.03
CA PHE A 185 2.25 -18.03 9.21
C PHE A 185 1.53 -17.75 7.89
N LEU A 186 2.22 -17.10 6.96
CA LEU A 186 1.63 -16.59 5.71
C LEU A 186 1.88 -17.49 4.50
N ASN A 187 2.98 -18.25 4.46
CA ASN A 187 3.33 -19.05 3.29
C ASN A 187 2.50 -20.34 3.21
N SER A 188 1.99 -20.65 2.02
CA SER A 188 1.44 -21.97 1.68
C SER A 188 1.76 -22.35 0.23
N ASP A 189 1.52 -23.62 -0.14
CA ASP A 189 1.70 -24.08 -1.53
C ASP A 189 0.71 -23.41 -2.49
N GLU A 190 -0.52 -23.17 -2.03
CA GLU A 190 -1.56 -22.48 -2.79
C GLU A 190 -1.30 -20.98 -2.91
N ARG A 191 -0.50 -20.43 -1.98
CA ARG A 191 -0.26 -19.00 -1.87
C ARG A 191 1.12 -18.72 -1.27
N PRO A 192 2.18 -18.79 -2.09
CA PRO A 192 3.52 -18.47 -1.64
C PRO A 192 3.61 -17.04 -1.09
N TYR A 193 4.31 -16.90 0.03
CA TYR A 193 4.69 -15.62 0.61
C TYR A 193 6.06 -15.21 0.09
N LYS A 194 6.13 -14.08 -0.60
CA LYS A 194 7.34 -13.48 -1.14
C LYS A 194 7.90 -12.48 -0.12
N ALA A 195 8.94 -12.89 0.60
CA ALA A 195 9.65 -12.03 1.55
C ALA A 195 10.60 -11.09 0.80
N LEU A 196 10.06 -10.03 0.20
CA LEU A 196 10.84 -9.02 -0.52
C LEU A 196 11.55 -8.08 0.47
N ALA A 197 12.85 -7.88 0.31
CA ALA A 197 13.58 -6.81 0.95
C ALA A 197 13.37 -5.48 0.19
N PRO A 198 13.65 -4.32 0.80
CA PRO A 198 13.66 -3.06 0.06
C PRO A 198 14.65 -3.10 -1.11
N GLY A 199 14.19 -2.69 -2.29
CA GLY A 199 14.89 -2.79 -3.56
C GLY A 199 14.61 -4.07 -4.35
N ASP A 200 14.05 -5.11 -3.72
CA ASP A 200 13.67 -6.34 -4.43
C ASP A 200 12.49 -6.10 -5.36
N THR A 201 12.46 -6.86 -6.45
CA THR A 201 11.46 -6.73 -7.50
C THR A 201 10.76 -8.04 -7.79
N LEU A 202 9.51 -7.94 -8.23
CA LEU A 202 8.65 -9.05 -8.58
C LEU A 202 7.92 -8.75 -9.89
N ASP A 203 8.06 -9.61 -10.87
CA ASP A 203 7.25 -9.55 -12.08
C ASP A 203 5.86 -10.14 -11.80
N ILE A 204 4.84 -9.43 -12.27
CA ILE A 204 3.43 -9.74 -12.13
C ILE A 204 2.87 -9.91 -13.55
N ASN A 205 2.49 -11.14 -13.87
CA ASN A 205 2.04 -11.56 -15.20
C ASN A 205 0.51 -11.55 -15.29
#